data_AF-R5BDV7-F1
#
_entry.id   AF-R5BDV7-F1
#
_cell.length_a   1.000
_cell.length_b   1.000
_cell.length_c   1.000
_cell.angle_alpha   90.00
_cell.angle_beta   90.00
_cell.angle_gamma   90.00
#
_symmetry.space_group_name_H-M   'P 1'
#
loop_
_entity.id
_entity.type
_entity.pdbx_description
1 polymer ?
#
loop_
_entity_poly.entity_id
_entity_poly.type
_entity_poly.pdbx_seq_one_letter_code
_entity_poly.pdbx_strand_id
1 'polypeptide(L)'
;MGYTLGSNPKRKYWTIRGKGDERPIRLHRLGEEYTKERITQRLIENRDNIDFEPFQPKTYRPKQYRLRTRSDRIGKVGGLYGLYLYYCYRLGYLPKYKAGQQNHARVHYLFKEDLMKIDELTKQVTLLGKHHIGTDEQLFSYQHSVEEQIKTLTAGRTHLRNEIRKVNITDAELSQAKASISLLSEKLKELRKEVKLCQDIAARSKVIEEKVDAVRAEEEKSKRKENRNYEQRR
;
A
#
# COMPACT_ATOMS: atom_id res chain seq x y z
N MET A 1 45.75 24.31 17.38
CA MET A 1 46.62 24.07 18.55
C MET A 1 47.24 22.70 18.40
N GLY A 2 48.44 22.58 17.81
CA GLY A 2 48.99 21.28 17.42
C GLY A 2 50.35 21.03 18.04
N TYR A 3 50.39 20.34 19.18
CA TYR A 3 51.63 19.78 19.69
C TYR A 3 51.77 18.36 19.17
N THR A 4 52.97 17.97 18.78
CA THR A 4 53.30 16.59 18.40
C THR A 4 54.03 15.91 19.55
N LEU A 5 53.52 14.75 19.96
CA LEU A 5 54.10 13.94 21.04
C LEU A 5 54.96 12.83 20.45
N GLY A 6 56.24 12.82 20.79
CA GLY A 6 57.17 11.74 20.49
C GLY A 6 57.22 10.73 21.64
N SER A 7 56.30 9.77 21.67
CA SER A 7 56.13 8.78 22.75
C SER A 7 56.76 7.40 22.44
N ASN A 8 57.89 7.35 21.73
CA ASN A 8 58.51 6.08 21.34
C ASN A 8 58.97 5.27 22.58
N PRO A 9 58.49 4.02 22.78
CA PRO A 9 58.78 3.22 23.97
C PRO A 9 60.26 2.85 24.13
N LYS A 10 61.05 2.81 23.04
CA LYS A 10 62.49 2.50 23.07
C LYS A 10 63.35 3.68 23.56
N ARG A 11 62.78 4.90 23.67
CA ARG A 11 63.51 6.09 24.10
C ARG A 11 63.31 6.34 25.60
N LYS A 12 64.41 6.72 26.28
CA LYS A 12 64.40 7.01 27.72
C LYS A 12 63.48 8.17 28.11
N TYR A 13 63.40 9.21 27.26
CA TYR A 13 62.57 10.39 27.51
C TYR A 13 61.61 10.64 26.36
N TRP A 14 60.37 10.97 26.70
CA TRP A 14 59.38 11.48 25.76
C TRP A 14 59.63 12.95 25.46
N THR A 15 59.22 13.36 24.27
CA THR A 15 59.40 14.73 23.78
C THR A 15 58.12 15.31 23.27
N ILE A 16 57.93 16.61 23.47
CA ILE A 16 56.85 17.39 22.88
C ILE A 16 57.44 18.45 21.95
N ARG A 17 56.76 18.70 20.82
CA ARG A 17 57.17 19.72 19.85
C ARG A 17 55.95 20.54 19.46
N GLY A 18 56.00 21.85 19.67
CA GLY A 18 54.98 22.79 19.23
C GLY A 18 54.98 22.97 17.71
N LYS A 19 53.84 23.39 17.18
CA LYS A 19 53.71 23.73 15.75
C LYS A 19 54.50 25.01 15.47
N GLY A 20 55.72 24.87 14.96
CA GLY A 20 56.64 25.96 14.64
C GLY A 20 58.01 25.83 15.32
N ASP A 21 58.14 24.98 16.34
CA ASP A 21 59.42 24.78 17.01
C ASP A 21 60.35 23.93 16.14
N GLU A 22 61.60 24.37 15.98
CA GLU A 22 62.61 23.59 15.27
C GLU A 22 63.06 22.36 16.09
N ARG A 23 63.11 22.48 17.43
CA ARG A 23 63.66 21.46 18.33
C ARG A 23 62.62 20.92 19.31
N PRO A 24 62.55 19.59 19.52
CA PRO A 24 61.65 19.00 20.49
C PRO A 24 62.14 19.18 21.93
N ILE A 25 61.23 19.52 22.84
CA ILE A 25 61.51 19.66 24.28
C ILE A 25 61.26 18.32 24.96
N ARG A 26 62.17 17.88 25.83
CA ARG A 26 62.01 16.64 26.61
C ARG A 26 61.08 16.89 27.80
N LEU A 27 60.08 16.03 27.97
CA LEU A 27 59.02 16.23 28.96
C LEU A 27 59.53 16.29 30.41
N HIS A 28 60.56 15.51 30.76
CA HIS A 28 61.13 15.56 32.12
C HIS A 28 61.71 16.92 32.51
N ARG A 29 62.03 17.79 31.54
CA ARG A 29 62.53 19.15 31.82
C ARG A 29 61.41 20.11 32.23
N LEU A 30 60.15 19.74 32.00
CA LEU A 30 58.98 20.55 32.36
C LEU A 30 58.60 20.37 33.84
N GLY A 31 59.19 19.38 34.53
CA GLY A 31 58.96 19.10 35.95
C GLY A 31 58.87 17.60 36.22
N GLU A 32 58.94 17.24 37.51
CA GLU A 32 58.90 15.84 37.97
C GLU A 32 57.58 15.15 37.63
N GLU A 33 56.49 15.91 37.63
CA GLU A 33 55.15 15.45 37.23
C GLU A 33 55.10 15.06 35.74
N TYR A 34 55.94 15.64 34.88
CA TYR A 34 55.96 15.38 33.43
C TYR A 34 56.94 14.28 33.02
N THR A 35 57.37 13.45 33.98
CA THR A 35 58.11 12.23 33.70
C THR A 35 57.21 11.19 33.03
N LYS A 36 57.83 10.28 32.26
CA LYS A 36 57.14 9.21 31.55
C LYS A 36 56.24 8.40 32.50
N GLU A 37 56.79 8.02 33.65
CA GLU A 37 56.14 7.16 34.64
C GLU A 37 54.90 7.83 35.25
N ARG A 38 55.00 9.10 35.65
CA ARG A 38 53.88 9.87 36.20
C ARG A 38 52.77 10.14 35.18
N ILE A 39 53.11 10.39 33.93
CA ILE A 39 52.11 10.54 32.86
C ILE A 39 51.40 9.20 32.60
N THR A 40 52.14 8.08 32.58
CA THR A 40 51.52 6.76 32.39
C THR A 40 50.61 6.38 33.55
N GLN A 41 51.00 6.66 34.79
CA GLN A 41 50.15 6.41 35.97
C GLN A 41 48.84 7.20 35.87
N ARG A 42 48.91 8.50 35.57
CA ARG A 42 47.71 9.33 35.39
C ARG A 42 46.81 8.88 34.25
N LEU A 43 47.38 8.36 33.16
CA LEU A 43 46.59 7.80 32.06
C LEU A 43 45.87 6.51 32.46
N ILE A 44 46.50 5.68 33.30
CA ILE A 44 45.89 4.45 33.82
C ILE A 44 44.78 4.79 34.83
N GLU A 45 45.05 5.70 35.77
CA GLU A 45 44.06 6.17 36.76
C GLU A 45 42.83 6.84 36.10
N ASN A 46 43.04 7.59 35.01
CA ASN A 46 41.94 8.19 34.26
C ASN A 46 41.23 7.20 33.34
N ARG A 47 41.84 6.05 33.00
CA ARG A 47 41.23 5.07 32.09
C ARG A 47 39.97 4.46 32.69
N ASP A 48 39.99 4.20 33.99
CA ASP A 48 38.90 3.50 34.70
C ASP A 48 37.78 4.46 35.16
N ASN A 49 38.00 5.77 35.09
CA ASN A 49 37.02 6.82 35.45
C ASN A 49 36.24 7.38 34.24
N ILE A 50 36.49 6.89 33.03
CA ILE A 50 35.78 7.31 31.82
C ILE A 50 34.76 6.24 31.48
N ASP A 51 33.51 6.44 31.90
CA ASP A 51 32.37 5.65 31.44
C ASP A 51 32.18 5.86 29.93
N PHE A 52 32.78 4.99 29.13
CA PHE A 52 32.50 4.93 27.70
C PHE A 52 31.09 4.35 27.52
N GLU A 53 30.06 5.19 27.41
CA GLU A 53 28.75 4.74 26.95
C GLU A 53 28.89 4.17 25.52
N PRO A 54 28.53 2.89 25.28
CA PRO A 54 28.59 2.33 23.94
C PRO A 54 27.62 3.09 23.02
N PHE A 55 28.14 3.62 21.91
CA PHE A 55 27.33 4.23 20.86
C PHE A 55 26.40 3.16 20.28
N GLN A 56 25.17 3.06 20.78
CA GLN A 56 24.21 2.10 20.25
C GLN A 56 23.93 2.47 18.79
N PRO A 57 24.20 1.57 17.81
CA PRO A 57 23.82 1.84 16.43
C PRO A 57 22.30 1.97 16.41
N LYS A 58 21.81 3.16 16.03
CA LYS A 58 20.35 3.40 15.87
C LYS A 58 19.81 2.34 14.92
N THR A 59 19.10 1.35 15.45
CA THR A 59 18.46 0.32 14.64
C THR A 59 17.46 1.05 13.74
N TYR A 60 17.71 1.03 12.42
CA TYR A 60 16.82 1.68 11.47
C TYR A 60 15.43 1.03 11.58
N ARG A 61 14.47 1.76 12.18
CA ARG A 61 13.06 1.37 12.17
C ARG A 61 12.45 1.93 10.89
N PRO A 62 12.13 1.08 9.89
CA PRO A 62 11.48 1.56 8.69
C PRO A 62 10.15 2.23 9.05
N LYS A 63 9.88 3.41 8.49
CA LYS A 63 8.58 4.08 8.65
C LYS A 63 7.48 3.15 8.12
N GLN A 64 6.65 2.63 9.00
CA GLN A 64 5.53 1.78 8.61
C GLN A 64 4.39 2.63 8.05
N TYR A 65 4.29 2.71 6.73
CA TYR A 65 3.14 3.32 6.07
C TYR A 65 1.93 2.37 6.11
N ARG A 66 0.76 2.88 6.53
CA ARG A 66 -0.51 2.15 6.44
C ARG A 66 -1.02 2.14 4.99
N LEU A 67 -0.36 1.40 4.12
CA LEU A 67 -0.83 1.16 2.75
C LEU A 67 -1.96 0.14 2.77
N ARG A 68 -3.22 0.61 2.77
CA ARG A 68 -4.41 -0.26 2.65
C ARG A 68 -4.35 -1.13 1.40
N THR A 69 -3.70 -0.64 0.35
CA THR A 69 -3.60 -1.23 -0.98
C THR A 69 -2.39 -2.16 -1.18
N ARG A 70 -1.73 -2.59 -0.10
CA ARG A 70 -0.60 -3.52 -0.19
C ARG A 70 -1.12 -4.93 -0.43
N SER A 71 -0.47 -5.70 -1.31
CA SER A 71 -0.79 -7.11 -1.64
C SER A 71 -1.17 -7.93 -0.40
N ASP A 72 -0.36 -7.85 0.65
CA ASP A 72 -0.49 -8.67 1.87
C ASP A 72 -1.74 -8.31 2.68
N ARG A 73 -2.26 -7.08 2.53
CA ARG A 73 -3.53 -6.67 3.14
C ARG A 73 -4.72 -7.03 2.25
N ILE A 74 -4.56 -6.88 0.94
CA ILE A 74 -5.57 -7.23 -0.05
C ILE A 74 -5.91 -8.73 0.05
N GLY A 75 -4.88 -9.58 0.16
CA GLY A 75 -5.07 -11.02 0.33
C GLY A 75 -5.78 -11.42 1.62
N LYS A 76 -5.86 -10.54 2.63
CA LYS A 76 -6.57 -10.81 3.90
C LYS A 76 -8.06 -10.48 3.87
N VAL A 77 -8.51 -9.72 2.87
CA VAL A 77 -9.93 -9.30 2.77
C VAL A 77 -10.81 -10.51 2.51
N GLY A 78 -10.35 -11.45 1.67
CA GLY A 78 -11.09 -12.67 1.32
C GLY A 78 -12.40 -12.37 0.57
N GLY A 79 -13.09 -13.45 0.19
CA GLY A 79 -14.37 -13.39 -0.50
C GLY A 79 -14.31 -12.75 -1.90
N LEU A 80 -15.49 -12.47 -2.44
CA LEU A 80 -15.68 -11.94 -3.78
C LEU A 80 -15.11 -10.51 -3.91
N TYR A 81 -15.32 -9.66 -2.91
CA TYR A 81 -14.70 -8.33 -2.88
C TYR A 81 -13.17 -8.40 -2.86
N GLY A 82 -12.59 -9.29 -2.05
CA GLY A 82 -11.13 -9.49 -1.98
C GLY A 82 -10.56 -10.01 -3.29
N LEU A 83 -11.24 -10.94 -3.96
CA LEU A 83 -10.87 -11.47 -5.27
C LEU A 83 -10.80 -10.37 -6.32
N TYR A 84 -11.85 -9.55 -6.42
CA TYR A 84 -11.89 -8.41 -7.34
C TYR A 84 -10.82 -7.36 -7.03
N LEU A 85 -10.59 -7.09 -5.75
CA LEU A 85 -9.58 -6.12 -5.33
C LEU A 85 -8.16 -6.62 -5.62
N TYR A 86 -7.91 -7.92 -5.43
CA TYR A 86 -6.68 -8.58 -5.83
C TYR A 86 -6.49 -8.56 -7.35
N TYR A 87 -7.56 -8.77 -8.10
CA TYR A 87 -7.56 -8.69 -9.55
C TYR A 87 -7.13 -7.31 -10.06
N CYS A 88 -7.74 -6.25 -9.54
CA CYS A 88 -7.38 -4.87 -9.91
C CYS A 88 -5.96 -4.49 -9.47
N TYR A 89 -5.44 -5.05 -8.37
CA TYR A 89 -4.03 -4.91 -8.00
C TYR A 89 -3.11 -5.56 -9.03
N ARG A 90 -3.48 -6.76 -9.50
CA ARG A 90 -2.68 -7.52 -10.45
C ARG A 90 -2.68 -6.92 -11.86
N LEU A 91 -3.77 -6.25 -12.24
CA LEU A 91 -3.86 -5.42 -13.44
C LEU A 91 -2.99 -4.15 -13.37
N GLY A 92 -2.46 -3.79 -12.20
CA GLY A 92 -1.65 -2.60 -12.00
C GLY A 92 -2.45 -1.31 -11.78
N TYR A 93 -3.79 -1.38 -11.70
CA TYR A 93 -4.65 -0.23 -11.41
C TYR A 93 -4.44 0.31 -9.99
N LEU A 94 -4.18 -0.59 -9.04
CA LEU A 94 -3.83 -0.27 -7.66
C LEU A 94 -2.34 -0.58 -7.44
N PRO A 95 -1.52 0.30 -6.81
CA PRO A 95 -1.86 1.53 -6.07
C PRO A 95 -1.86 2.83 -6.91
N LYS A 96 -2.81 3.75 -6.63
CA LYS A 96 -3.03 5.00 -7.40
C LYS A 96 -1.88 6.01 -7.38
N TYR A 97 -0.98 5.97 -6.40
CA TYR A 97 0.17 6.90 -6.36
C TYR A 97 1.21 6.62 -7.46
N LYS A 98 1.02 5.54 -8.24
CA LYS A 98 1.79 5.22 -9.46
C LYS A 98 0.94 5.22 -10.72
N ALA A 99 -0.21 5.91 -10.74
CA ALA A 99 -1.16 5.87 -11.85
C ALA A 99 -0.59 6.28 -13.22
N GLY A 100 0.54 7.00 -13.29
CA GLY A 100 1.28 7.31 -14.53
C GLY A 100 2.51 6.43 -14.82
N GLN A 101 2.85 5.49 -13.93
CA GLN A 101 3.99 4.56 -14.04
C GLN A 101 3.53 3.10 -14.11
N GLN A 102 2.33 2.86 -14.65
CA GLN A 102 1.80 1.52 -14.82
C GLN A 102 2.56 0.83 -15.96
N ASN A 103 3.45 -0.10 -15.58
CA ASN A 103 4.18 -0.90 -16.55
C ASN A 103 3.27 -1.99 -17.12
N HIS A 104 2.50 -1.69 -18.16
CA HIS A 104 1.65 -2.66 -18.85
C HIS A 104 2.43 -3.88 -19.37
N ALA A 105 3.72 -3.70 -19.66
CA ALA A 105 4.63 -4.79 -20.03
C ALA A 105 4.82 -5.84 -18.90
N ARG A 106 4.57 -5.48 -17.64
CA ARG A 106 4.69 -6.38 -16.47
C ARG A 106 3.38 -7.09 -16.13
N VAL A 107 2.28 -6.78 -16.81
CA VAL A 107 0.99 -7.45 -16.60
C VAL A 107 1.03 -8.81 -17.29
N HIS A 108 0.55 -9.84 -16.59
CA HIS A 108 0.49 -11.20 -17.11
C HIS A 108 -0.36 -11.27 -18.39
N TYR A 109 0.01 -12.11 -19.34
CA TYR A 109 -0.67 -12.16 -20.64
C TYR A 109 -2.17 -12.46 -20.51
N LEU A 110 -2.56 -13.34 -19.58
CA LEU A 110 -3.95 -13.70 -19.28
C LEU A 110 -4.84 -12.52 -18.86
N PHE A 111 -4.26 -11.44 -18.35
CA PHE A 111 -5.00 -10.27 -17.88
C PHE A 111 -5.03 -9.12 -18.90
N LYS A 112 -4.30 -9.24 -20.02
CA LYS A 112 -4.18 -8.14 -20.98
C LYS A 112 -5.51 -7.74 -21.60
N GLU A 113 -6.38 -8.70 -21.89
CA GLU A 113 -7.71 -8.43 -22.43
C GLU A 113 -8.59 -7.62 -21.47
N ASP A 114 -8.44 -7.88 -20.17
CA ASP A 114 -9.26 -7.24 -19.15
C ASP A 114 -8.76 -5.83 -18.78
N LEU A 115 -7.57 -5.43 -19.25
CA LEU A 115 -7.13 -4.03 -19.18
C LEU A 115 -8.10 -3.10 -19.93
N MET A 116 -8.68 -3.56 -21.04
CA MET A 116 -9.67 -2.77 -21.79
C MET A 116 -11.00 -2.61 -21.03
N LYS A 117 -11.24 -3.47 -20.03
CA LYS A 117 -12.47 -3.50 -19.22
C LYS A 117 -12.26 -2.95 -17.79
N ILE A 118 -11.15 -2.24 -17.53
CA ILE A 118 -10.82 -1.71 -16.20
C ILE A 118 -11.94 -0.83 -15.64
N ASP A 119 -12.57 0.00 -16.47
CA ASP A 119 -13.64 0.90 -16.00
C ASP A 119 -14.86 0.12 -15.51
N GLU A 120 -15.19 -0.99 -16.16
CA GLU A 120 -16.26 -1.89 -15.73
C GLU A 120 -15.89 -2.59 -14.43
N LEU A 121 -14.69 -3.15 -14.35
CA LEU A 121 -14.17 -3.81 -13.14
C LEU A 121 -14.13 -2.83 -11.96
N THR A 122 -13.74 -1.58 -12.21
CA THR A 122 -13.69 -0.55 -11.17
C THR A 122 -15.09 -0.23 -10.64
N LYS A 123 -16.10 -0.15 -11.51
CA LYS A 123 -17.50 0.01 -11.09
C LYS A 123 -17.99 -1.17 -10.27
N GLN A 124 -17.66 -2.40 -10.69
CA GLN A 124 -17.99 -3.63 -9.97
C GLN A 124 -17.36 -3.64 -8.56
N VAL A 125 -16.04 -3.41 -8.46
CA VAL A 125 -15.33 -3.35 -7.17
C VAL A 125 -15.89 -2.24 -6.27
N THR A 126 -16.26 -1.10 -6.85
CA THR A 126 -16.83 0.02 -6.10
C THR A 126 -18.21 -0.33 -5.53
N LEU A 127 -19.05 -1.02 -6.30
CA LEU A 127 -20.35 -1.52 -5.82
C LEU A 127 -20.15 -2.50 -4.67
N LEU A 128 -19.31 -3.51 -4.86
CA LEU A 128 -19.00 -4.52 -3.84
C LEU A 128 -18.48 -3.88 -2.54
N GLY A 129 -17.59 -2.89 -2.66
CA GLY A 129 -17.06 -2.17 -1.51
C GLY A 129 -18.07 -1.26 -0.82
N LYS A 130 -18.97 -0.59 -1.57
CA LYS A 130 -20.03 0.26 -0.99
C LYS A 130 -21.02 -0.55 -0.15
N HIS A 131 -21.44 -1.70 -0.68
CA HIS A 131 -22.45 -2.55 -0.04
C HIS A 131 -21.85 -3.68 0.82
N HIS A 132 -20.52 -3.73 0.96
CA HIS A 132 -19.80 -4.72 1.75
C HIS A 132 -20.14 -6.17 1.37
N ILE A 133 -20.24 -6.44 0.06
CA ILE A 133 -20.62 -7.74 -0.48
C ILE A 133 -19.39 -8.63 -0.57
N GLY A 134 -19.32 -9.65 0.29
CA GLY A 134 -18.21 -10.61 0.37
C GLY A 134 -18.53 -11.99 -0.21
N THR A 135 -19.79 -12.38 -0.30
CA THR A 135 -20.22 -13.72 -0.76
C THR A 135 -21.22 -13.64 -1.91
N ASP A 136 -21.36 -14.74 -2.66
CA ASP A 136 -22.34 -14.84 -3.75
C ASP A 136 -23.77 -14.71 -3.21
N GLU A 137 -24.07 -15.30 -2.06
CA GLU A 137 -25.38 -15.17 -1.39
C GLU A 137 -25.70 -13.70 -1.06
N GLN A 138 -24.71 -12.95 -0.56
CA GLN A 138 -24.86 -11.52 -0.30
C GLN A 138 -25.12 -10.75 -1.59
N LEU A 139 -24.47 -11.12 -2.70
CA LEU A 139 -24.69 -10.49 -4.00
C LEU A 139 -26.12 -10.72 -4.49
N PHE A 140 -26.65 -11.95 -4.42
CA PHE A 140 -28.01 -12.26 -4.84
C PHE A 140 -29.07 -11.61 -3.93
N SER A 141 -28.85 -11.60 -2.62
CA SER A 141 -29.75 -10.91 -1.68
C SER A 141 -29.82 -9.40 -1.97
N TYR A 142 -28.67 -8.77 -2.28
CA TYR A 142 -28.62 -7.37 -2.69
C TYR A 142 -29.37 -7.16 -4.00
N GLN A 143 -29.11 -8.00 -5.00
CA GLN A 143 -29.79 -7.93 -6.30
C GLN A 143 -31.31 -8.00 -6.13
N HIS A 144 -31.84 -8.94 -5.35
CA HIS A 144 -33.28 -9.06 -5.09
C HIS A 144 -33.85 -7.82 -4.39
N SER A 145 -33.14 -7.26 -3.41
CA SER A 145 -33.59 -6.03 -2.73
C SER A 145 -33.71 -4.85 -3.70
N VAL A 146 -32.78 -4.73 -4.66
CA VAL A 146 -32.81 -3.67 -5.69
C VAL A 146 -33.92 -3.94 -6.71
N GLU A 147 -34.15 -5.19 -7.09
CA GLU A 147 -35.27 -5.57 -7.96
C GLU A 147 -36.63 -5.25 -7.34
N GLU A 148 -36.79 -5.47 -6.03
CA GLU A 148 -38.00 -5.07 -5.29
C GLU A 148 -38.17 -3.55 -5.28
N GLN A 149 -37.11 -2.79 -5.05
CA GLN A 149 -37.15 -1.32 -5.17
C GLN A 149 -37.53 -0.86 -6.57
N ILE A 150 -37.04 -1.54 -7.62
CA ILE A 150 -37.44 -1.25 -8.99
C ILE A 150 -38.93 -1.52 -9.20
N LYS A 151 -39.47 -2.62 -8.66
CA LYS A 151 -40.90 -2.94 -8.75
C LYS A 151 -41.75 -1.87 -8.07
N THR A 152 -41.41 -1.47 -6.84
CA THR A 152 -42.17 -0.44 -6.10
C THR A 152 -42.11 0.93 -6.79
N LEU A 153 -40.93 1.37 -7.24
CA LEU A 153 -40.79 2.64 -7.98
C LEU A 153 -41.48 2.60 -9.35
N THR A 154 -41.50 1.43 -10.01
CA THR A 154 -42.24 1.27 -11.26
C THR A 154 -43.74 1.40 -11.03
N ALA A 155 -44.27 0.79 -9.96
CA ALA A 155 -45.67 0.92 -9.56
C ALA A 155 -46.04 2.38 -9.22
N GLY A 156 -45.17 3.08 -8.47
CA GLY A 156 -45.34 4.51 -8.18
C GLY A 156 -45.35 5.38 -9.43
N ARG A 157 -44.45 5.12 -10.39
CA ARG A 157 -44.43 5.82 -11.68
C ARG A 157 -45.69 5.53 -12.51
N THR A 158 -46.19 4.29 -12.51
CA THR A 158 -47.45 3.96 -13.20
C THR A 158 -48.66 4.64 -12.55
N HIS A 159 -48.67 4.74 -11.22
CA HIS A 159 -49.69 5.47 -10.49
C HIS A 159 -49.73 6.95 -10.91
N LEU A 160 -48.59 7.64 -10.87
CA LEU A 160 -48.50 9.05 -11.29
C LEU A 160 -48.92 9.26 -12.75
N ARG A 161 -48.59 8.32 -13.65
CA ARG A 161 -49.05 8.38 -15.05
C ARG A 161 -50.56 8.20 -15.17
N ASN A 162 -51.15 7.35 -14.36
CA ASN A 162 -52.60 7.16 -14.34
C ASN A 162 -53.31 8.38 -13.74
N GLU A 163 -52.70 9.02 -12.73
CA GLU A 163 -53.21 10.26 -12.16
C GLU A 163 -53.23 11.39 -13.18
N ILE A 164 -52.15 11.57 -13.95
CA ILE A 164 -52.08 12.58 -15.06
C ILE A 164 -53.19 12.38 -16.12
N ARG A 165 -53.75 11.18 -16.27
CA ARG A 165 -54.81 10.90 -17.25
C ARG A 165 -56.22 11.25 -16.76
N LYS A 166 -56.39 11.65 -15.49
CA LYS A 166 -57.70 12.03 -14.94
C LYS A 166 -58.16 13.38 -15.49
N VAL A 167 -59.47 13.58 -15.60
CA VAL A 167 -60.08 14.75 -16.28
C VAL A 167 -59.96 16.07 -15.48
N ASN A 168 -59.68 16.01 -14.17
CA ASN A 168 -59.68 17.18 -13.27
C ASN A 168 -58.28 17.49 -12.72
N ILE A 169 -57.35 17.94 -13.56
CA ILE A 169 -55.97 18.23 -13.12
C ILE A 169 -55.61 19.66 -13.48
N THR A 170 -55.07 20.39 -12.51
CA THR A 170 -54.55 21.75 -12.75
C THR A 170 -53.18 21.69 -13.42
N ASP A 171 -52.84 22.70 -14.23
CA ASP A 171 -51.54 22.76 -14.93
C ASP A 171 -50.34 22.73 -13.95
N ALA A 172 -50.50 23.28 -12.75
CA ALA A 172 -49.49 23.25 -11.70
C ALA A 172 -49.23 21.82 -11.19
N GLU A 173 -50.29 21.06 -10.90
CA GLU A 173 -50.21 19.66 -10.47
C GLU A 173 -49.64 18.77 -11.59
N LEU A 174 -50.01 19.05 -12.84
CA LEU A 174 -49.49 18.35 -14.02
C LEU A 174 -47.97 18.54 -14.14
N SER A 175 -47.48 19.77 -13.98
CA SER A 175 -46.05 20.08 -13.99
C SER A 175 -45.29 19.37 -12.87
N GLN A 176 -45.83 19.37 -11.64
CA GLN A 176 -45.24 18.67 -10.49
C GLN A 176 -45.21 17.13 -10.70
N ALA A 177 -46.28 16.56 -11.24
CA ALA A 177 -46.36 15.14 -11.56
C ALA A 177 -45.36 14.74 -12.66
N LYS A 178 -45.16 15.58 -13.69
CA LYS A 178 -44.12 15.35 -14.71
C LYS A 178 -42.72 15.41 -14.11
N ALA A 179 -42.43 16.37 -13.23
CA ALA A 179 -41.15 16.50 -12.56
C ALA A 179 -40.84 15.26 -11.69
N SER A 180 -41.81 14.81 -10.89
CA SER A 180 -41.67 13.59 -10.07
C SER A 180 -41.48 12.32 -10.92
N ILE A 181 -42.18 12.19 -12.05
CA ILE A 181 -41.96 11.09 -13.01
C ILE A 181 -40.53 11.12 -13.59
N SER A 182 -39.99 12.30 -13.88
CA SER A 182 -38.60 12.45 -14.36
C SER A 182 -37.61 11.96 -13.31
N LEU A 183 -37.73 12.43 -12.07
CA LEU A 183 -36.89 12.02 -10.95
C LEU A 183 -36.96 10.51 -10.68
N LEU A 184 -38.17 9.92 -10.72
CA LEU A 184 -38.36 8.48 -10.58
C LEU A 184 -37.71 7.71 -11.74
N SER A 185 -37.76 8.25 -12.96
CA SER A 185 -37.16 7.60 -14.13
C SER A 185 -35.63 7.63 -14.09
N GLU A 186 -35.04 8.70 -13.57
CA GLU A 186 -33.59 8.80 -13.31
C GLU A 186 -33.15 7.78 -12.25
N LYS A 187 -33.83 7.73 -11.10
CA LYS A 187 -33.56 6.74 -10.05
C LYS A 187 -33.68 5.30 -10.58
N LEU A 188 -34.73 4.99 -11.35
CA LEU A 188 -34.89 3.69 -11.98
C LEU A 188 -33.74 3.35 -12.94
N LYS A 189 -33.19 4.34 -13.66
CA LYS A 189 -32.05 4.15 -14.56
C LYS A 189 -30.79 3.78 -13.77
N GLU A 190 -30.56 4.38 -12.61
CA GLU A 190 -29.43 4.07 -11.73
C GLU A 190 -29.57 2.66 -11.14
N LEU A 191 -30.71 2.33 -10.53
CA LEU A 191 -30.94 1.00 -9.95
C LEU A 191 -30.83 -0.12 -10.99
N ARG A 192 -31.32 0.09 -12.22
CA ARG A 192 -31.16 -0.88 -13.32
C ARG A 192 -29.69 -1.10 -13.70
N LYS A 193 -28.87 -0.05 -13.64
CA LYS A 193 -27.42 -0.21 -13.86
C LYS A 193 -26.78 -1.03 -12.75
N GLU A 194 -27.20 -0.85 -11.50
CA GLU A 194 -26.70 -1.64 -10.37
C GLU A 194 -27.07 -3.12 -10.49
N VAL A 195 -28.32 -3.44 -10.86
CA VAL A 195 -28.74 -4.82 -11.13
C VAL A 195 -27.90 -5.44 -12.24
N LYS A 196 -27.68 -4.71 -13.33
CA LYS A 196 -26.81 -5.16 -14.42
C LYS A 196 -25.39 -5.42 -13.94
N LEU A 197 -24.83 -4.54 -13.10
CA LEU A 197 -23.51 -4.75 -12.51
C LEU A 197 -23.46 -6.02 -11.65
N CYS A 198 -24.50 -6.31 -10.87
CA CYS A 198 -24.56 -7.54 -10.06
C CYS A 198 -24.58 -8.80 -10.93
N GLN A 199 -25.36 -8.78 -12.02
CA GLN A 199 -25.41 -9.87 -13.00
C GLN A 199 -24.06 -10.07 -13.70
N ASP A 200 -23.42 -8.98 -14.11
CA ASP A 200 -22.09 -9.01 -14.73
C ASP A 200 -21.02 -9.53 -13.75
N ILE A 201 -21.14 -9.23 -12.45
CA ILE A 201 -20.26 -9.77 -11.40
C ILE A 201 -20.46 -11.28 -11.28
N ALA A 202 -21.71 -11.75 -11.17
CA ALA A 202 -22.00 -13.17 -11.03
C ALA A 202 -21.52 -14.00 -12.23
N ALA A 203 -21.58 -13.45 -13.44
CA ALA A 203 -21.07 -14.11 -14.65
C ALA A 203 -19.54 -14.12 -14.71
N ARG A 204 -18.88 -13.04 -14.28
CA ARG A 204 -17.42 -12.89 -14.41
C ARG A 204 -16.63 -13.43 -13.23
N SER A 205 -17.21 -13.53 -12.04
CA SER A 205 -16.50 -13.92 -10.81
C SER A 205 -15.73 -15.24 -10.97
N LYS A 206 -16.39 -16.26 -11.53
CA LYS A 206 -15.79 -17.58 -11.79
C LYS A 206 -14.63 -17.51 -12.78
N VAL A 207 -14.78 -16.76 -13.87
CA VAL A 207 -13.72 -16.57 -14.88
C VAL A 207 -12.51 -15.85 -14.27
N ILE A 208 -12.76 -14.86 -13.41
CA ILE A 208 -11.68 -14.14 -12.74
C ILE A 208 -10.95 -15.05 -11.75
N GLU A 209 -11.68 -15.87 -10.99
CA GLU A 209 -11.13 -16.87 -10.08
C GLU A 209 -10.18 -17.83 -10.81
N GLU A 210 -10.66 -18.44 -11.89
CA GLU A 210 -9.86 -19.34 -12.74
C GLU A 210 -8.59 -18.67 -13.28
N LYS A 211 -8.71 -17.43 -13.78
CA LYS A 211 -7.54 -16.67 -14.28
C LYS A 211 -6.54 -16.38 -13.17
N VAL A 212 -7.01 -16.01 -11.98
CA VAL A 212 -6.14 -15.72 -10.84
C VAL A 212 -5.40 -16.97 -10.40
N ASP A 213 -6.08 -18.11 -10.32
CA ASP A 213 -5.49 -19.37 -9.90
C ASP A 213 -4.51 -19.93 -10.93
N ALA A 214 -4.82 -19.82 -12.23
CA ALA A 214 -3.88 -20.17 -13.29
C ALA A 214 -2.56 -19.38 -13.17
N VAL A 215 -2.66 -18.06 -12.94
CA VAL A 215 -1.48 -17.20 -12.76
C VAL A 215 -0.70 -17.55 -11.51
N ARG A 216 -1.37 -17.82 -10.39
CA ARG A 216 -0.70 -18.28 -9.16
C ARG A 216 0.05 -19.59 -9.39
N ALA A 217 -0.56 -20.56 -10.08
CA ALA A 217 0.07 -21.84 -10.40
C ALA A 217 1.31 -21.67 -11.29
N GLU A 218 1.28 -20.77 -12.28
CA GLU A 218 2.43 -20.47 -13.13
C GLU A 218 3.58 -19.77 -12.38
N GLU A 219 3.24 -18.84 -11.48
CA GLU A 219 4.23 -18.18 -10.61
C GLU A 219 4.90 -19.17 -9.65
N GLU A 220 4.14 -20.09 -9.06
CA GLU A 220 4.70 -21.14 -8.20
C GLU A 220 5.63 -22.08 -8.97
N LYS A 221 5.24 -22.50 -10.18
CA LYS A 221 6.10 -23.33 -11.05
C LYS A 221 7.40 -22.62 -11.38
N SER A 222 7.35 -21.31 -11.65
CA SER A 222 8.53 -20.51 -11.96
C SER A 222 9.46 -20.37 -10.75
N LYS A 223 8.93 -20.06 -9.57
CA LYS A 223 9.71 -19.98 -8.31
C LYS A 223 10.41 -21.30 -7.97
N ARG A 224 9.73 -22.44 -8.16
CA ARG A 224 10.33 -23.77 -7.91
C ARG A 224 11.52 -24.04 -8.85
N LYS A 225 11.47 -23.58 -10.11
CA LYS A 225 12.60 -23.71 -11.06
C LYS A 225 13.76 -22.80 -10.69
N GLU A 226 13.49 -21.57 -10.27
CA GLU A 226 14.52 -20.61 -9.83
C GLU A 226 15.26 -21.10 -8.57
N ASN A 227 14.53 -21.61 -7.57
CA ASN A 227 15.14 -22.15 -6.35
C ASN A 227 16.05 -23.36 -6.65
N ARG A 228 15.61 -24.28 -7.54
CA ARG A 228 16.45 -25.41 -7.98
C ARG A 228 17.74 -24.97 -8.68
N ASN A 229 17.70 -23.89 -9.46
CA ASN A 229 18.89 -23.34 -10.12
C ASN A 229 19.87 -22.71 -9.10
N TYR A 230 19.34 -22.08 -8.05
CA TYR A 230 20.17 -21.56 -6.95
C TYR A 230 20.85 -22.66 -6.15
N GLU A 231 20.16 -23.78 -5.88
CA GLU A 231 20.74 -24.94 -5.18
C GLU A 231 21.84 -25.62 -6.00
N GLN A 232 21.72 -25.69 -7.33
CA GLN A 232 22.74 -26.27 -8.22
C GLN A 232 24.00 -25.39 -8.39
N ARG A 233 23.95 -24.12 -7.98
CA ARG A 233 25.07 -23.16 -8.06
C ARG A 233 25.85 -23.00 -6.75
N ARG A 234 25.45 -23.70 -5.69
CA ARG A 234 26.19 -23.79 -4.41
C ARG A 234 27.02 -25.06 -4.36
#